data_AF-A0A6G2VXJ0-F1
#
_entry.id   AF-A0A6G2VXJ0-F1
#
_cell.length_a   1.000
_cell.length_b   1.000
_cell.length_c   1.000
_cell.angle_alpha   90.00
_cell.angle_beta   90.00
_cell.angle_gamma   90.00
#
_symmetry.space_group_name_H-M   'P 1'
#
loop_
_entity.id
_entity.type
_entity.pdbx_description
1 polymer ?
#
loop_
_entity_poly.entity_id
_entity_poly.type
_entity_poly.pdbx_seq_one_letter_code
_entity_poly.pdbx_strand_id
1 'polypeptide(L)' 'HRYVFTVYAVDQEKLGPDADASPAVVGFNLRFHTLGRAQLIGEYEGPAS' A
#
# COMPACT_ATOMS: atom_id res chain seq x y z
N HIS A 1 8.71 -12.76 9.41
CA HIS A 1 8.31 -11.47 8.80
C HIS A 1 6.82 -11.47 8.49
N ARG A 2 6.19 -10.32 8.69
CA ARG A 2 4.79 -10.07 8.30
C ARG A 2 4.78 -9.24 7.01
N TYR A 3 4.11 -9.74 5.99
CA TYR A 3 3.92 -9.08 4.70
C TYR A 3 2.49 -8.56 4.66
N VAL A 4 2.33 -7.25 4.63
CA VAL A 4 1.03 -6.58 4.71
C VAL A 4 0.63 -6.07 3.34
N PHE A 5 -0.34 -6.73 2.72
CA PHE A 5 -0.92 -6.33 1.43
C PHE A 5 -2.18 -5.52 1.70
N THR A 6 -2.24 -4.28 1.23
CA THR A 6 -3.42 -3.42 1.40
C THR A 6 -3.92 -2.96 0.03
N VAL A 7 -5.22 -3.15 -0.21
CA VAL A 7 -5.94 -2.58 -1.36
C VAL A 7 -6.74 -1.38 -0.89
N TYR A 8 -6.61 -0.26 -1.59
CA TYR A 8 -7.32 0.98 -1.31
C TYR A 8 -8.30 1.26 -2.45
N ALA A 9 -9.57 1.47 -2.11
CA ALA A 9 -10.53 2.10 -3.00
C ALA A 9 -10.30 3.62 -2.94
N VAL A 10 -10.05 4.25 -4.07
CA VAL A 10 -9.80 5.70 -4.17
C VAL A 10 -10.88 6.39 -5.01
N ASP A 11 -11.06 7.69 -4.78
CA ASP A 11 -12.07 8.51 -5.45
C ASP A 11 -11.61 9.16 -6.76
N GLN A 12 -10.37 8.89 -7.19
CA GLN A 12 -9.76 9.41 -8.41
C GLN A 12 -9.39 8.28 -9.38
N GLU A 13 -9.49 8.56 -10.68
CA GLU A 13 -9.02 7.64 -11.74
C GLU A 13 -7.49 7.51 -11.74
N LYS A 14 -6.78 8.59 -11.43
CA LYS A 14 -5.31 8.64 -11.34
C LYS A 14 -4.89 9.30 -10.04
N LEU A 15 -4.02 8.62 -9.29
CA LEU A 15 -3.62 9.07 -7.94
C LEU A 15 -2.60 10.22 -7.97
N GLY A 16 -1.84 10.39 -9.06
CA GLY A 16 -0.90 11.50 -9.25
C GLY A 16 0.59 11.13 -9.30
N PRO A 17 1.13 10.30 -8.39
CA PRO A 17 2.54 9.90 -8.42
C PRO A 17 2.95 9.19 -9.72
N ASP A 18 4.18 9.43 -10.16
CA ASP A 18 4.82 8.75 -11.29
C ASP A 18 5.68 7.56 -10.84
N ALA A 19 6.43 6.98 -11.78
CA ALA A 19 7.23 5.77 -11.56
C ALA A 19 8.43 5.99 -10.61
N ASP A 20 8.89 7.23 -10.44
CA ASP A 20 10.06 7.55 -9.62
C ASP A 20 9.67 7.98 -8.19
N ALA A 21 8.36 8.12 -7.93
CA ALA A 21 7.85 8.50 -6.62
C ALA A 21 8.15 7.44 -5.55
N SER A 22 8.63 7.90 -4.39
CA SER A 22 8.84 7.00 -3.26
C SER A 22 7.51 6.45 -2.71
N PRO A 23 7.53 5.26 -2.06
CA PRO A 23 6.33 4.72 -1.41
C PRO A 23 5.68 5.65 -0.38
N ALA A 24 6.47 6.52 0.27
CA ALA A 24 5.96 7.50 1.22
C ALA A 24 5.09 8.57 0.53
N VAL A 25 5.46 9.02 -0.67
CA VAL A 25 4.67 9.96 -1.47
C VAL A 25 3.37 9.31 -1.92
N VAL A 26 3.41 8.05 -2.35
CA VAL A 26 2.20 7.29 -2.71
C VAL A 26 1.26 7.16 -1.50
N GLY A 27 1.81 6.79 -0.33
CA GLY A 27 1.05 6.69 0.91
C GLY A 27 0.41 8.01 1.36
N PHE A 28 1.13 9.13 1.18
CA PHE A 28 0.59 10.47 1.44
C PHE A 28 -0.62 10.77 0.56
N ASN A 29 -0.57 10.49 -0.74
CA ASN A 29 -1.70 10.69 -1.65
C ASN A 29 -2.89 9.79 -1.28
N LEU A 30 -2.65 8.51 -1.02
CA LEU A 30 -3.69 7.56 -0.58
C LEU A 30 -4.43 8.07 0.66
N ARG A 31 -3.74 8.72 1.61
CA ARG A 31 -4.36 9.21 2.85
C ARG A 31 -5.53 10.18 2.61
N PHE A 32 -5.48 10.96 1.52
CA PHE A 32 -6.49 11.96 1.19
C PHE A 32 -7.56 11.46 0.21
N HIS A 33 -7.27 10.42 -0.56
CA HIS A 33 -8.17 9.91 -1.62
C HIS A 33 -8.85 8.58 -1.29
N THR A 34 -8.55 7.97 -0.14
CA THR A 34 -9.12 6.66 0.24
C THR A 34 -10.58 6.77 0.65
N LEU A 35 -11.45 6.05 -0.05
CA LEU A 35 -12.84 5.79 0.33
C LEU A 35 -12.96 4.58 1.28
N GLY A 36 -12.09 3.59 1.12
CA GLY A 36 -12.05 2.39 1.96
C GLY A 36 -10.81 1.54 1.69
N ARG A 37 -10.50 0.60 2.59
CA ARG A 37 -9.35 -0.31 2.42
C ARG A 37 -9.61 -1.70 2.97
N ALA A 38 -8.98 -2.69 2.36
CA ALA A 38 -8.93 -4.07 2.83
C ALA A 38 -7.48 -4.53 2.94
N GLN A 39 -7.19 -5.41 3.90
CA GLN A 39 -5.82 -5.84 4.20
C GLN A 39 -5.73 -7.36 4.35
N LEU A 40 -4.70 -7.95 3.74
CA LEU A 40 -4.28 -9.34 3.90
C LEU A 40 -2.87 -9.36 4.51
N ILE A 41 -2.66 -10.14 5.55
CA ILE A 41 -1.35 -10.28 6.20
C ILE A 41 -0.87 -11.71 6.01
N GLY A 42 0.26 -11.88 5.32
CA GLY A 42 0.99 -13.14 5.23
C GLY A 42 2.15 -13.16 6.20
N GLU A 43 2.45 -14.33 6.77
CA GLU A 43 3.61 -14.54 7.63
C GLU A 43 4.57 -15.53 6.96
N TYR A 44 5.86 -15.22 7.02
CA TYR A 44 6.91 -16.14 6.58
C TYR A 44 8.10 -16.06 7.52
N GLU A 45 8.62 -17.21 7.90
CA GLU A 45 9.85 -17.37 8.68
C GLU A 45 10.88 -18.07 7.79
N GLY A 46 12.07 -17.47 7.69
CA GLY A 46 13.18 -18.12 6.98
C GLY A 46 13.70 -19.32 7.78
N PRO A 47 14.40 -20.27 7.13
CA PRO A 47 15.00 -21.39 7.85
C PRO A 47 15.90 -20.88 8.98
N ALA A 48 15.79 -21.51 10.15
CA ALA A 48 16.63 -21.20 11.29
C ALA A 48 18.10 -21.49 10.92
N SER A 49 18.96 -20.49 11.13
CA SER A 49 20.41 -20.58 10.95
C SER A 49 21.06 -21.50 11.97
#